data_AF-A0A258KQ32-F1
#
_entry.id   AF-A0A258KQ32-F1
#
_cell.length_a   1.000
_cell.length_b   1.000
_cell.length_c   1.000
_cell.angle_alpha   90.00
_cell.angle_beta   90.00
_cell.angle_gamma   90.00
#
_symmetry.space_group_name_H-M   'P 1'
#
loop_
_entity.id
_entity.type
_entity.pdbx_description
1 polymer ?
#
loop_
_entity_poly.entity_id
_entity_poly.type
_entity_poly.pdbx_seq_one_letter_code
_entity_poly.pdbx_strand_id
1 'polypeptide(L)' 'LTVFRVDVERGLILVKGAVPGHEGSYVKVRDAIKKAAPADLPRPGAFRKAGQAPATAAAETPAEEAPAASTEEGEG' A
#
# COMPACT_ATOMS: atom_id res chain seq x y z
N LEU A 1 -7.67 15.67 15.61
CA LEU A 1 -6.56 15.17 14.77
C LEU A 1 -7.14 14.68 13.46
N THR A 2 -6.44 14.92 12.36
CA THR A 2 -6.83 14.43 11.04
C THR A 2 -5.62 13.80 10.38
N VAL A 3 -5.78 12.64 9.74
CA VAL A 3 -4.73 12.07 8.90
C VAL A 3 -4.66 12.91 7.62
N PHE A 4 -3.52 13.53 7.37
CA PHE A 4 -3.33 14.42 6.23
C PHE A 4 -2.81 13.65 5.01
N ARG A 5 -1.78 12.82 5.21
CA ARG A 5 -1.20 11.99 4.17
C ARG A 5 -0.62 10.71 4.78
N VAL A 6 -0.58 9.65 4.00
CA VAL A 6 0.19 8.44 4.30
C VAL A 6 1.33 8.35 3.29
N ASP A 7 2.55 8.26 3.79
CA ASP A 7 3.73 7.95 2.99
C ASP A 7 3.97 6.45 3.07
N VAL A 8 3.65 5.78 1.97
CA VAL A 8 3.68 4.32 1.84
C VAL A 8 5.10 3.78 1.79
N GLU A 9 6.02 4.54 1.20
CA GLU A 9 7.42 4.15 0.97
C GLU A 9 8.20 4.19 2.28
N ARG A 10 8.01 5.26 3.06
CA ARG A 10 8.67 5.44 4.36
C ARG A 10 7.91 4.82 5.52
N GLY A 11 6.69 4.34 5.28
CA GLY A 11 5.82 3.79 6.32
C GLY A 11 5.34 4.83 7.35
N LEU A 12 5.19 6.09 6.94
CA LEU A 12 4.85 7.21 7.83
C LEU A 12 3.39 7.65 7.65
N ILE A 13 2.79 8.10 8.75
CA ILE A 13 1.46 8.71 8.77
C ILE A 13 1.61 10.17 9.20
N LEU A 14 1.27 11.10 8.33
CA LEU A 14 1.31 12.53 8.62
C LEU A 14 -0.01 12.94 9.27
N VAL A 15 0.06 13.40 10.51
CA VAL A 15 -1.11 13.79 11.31
C VAL A 15 -1.13 15.30 11.49
N LYS A 16 -2.27 15.93 11.19
CA LYS A 16 -2.51 17.35 11.49
C LYS A 16 -3.03 17.50 12.92
N GLY A 17 -2.26 18.19 13.76
CA GLY A 17 -2.58 18.51 15.14
C GLY A 17 -1.51 18.04 16.13
N ALA A 18 -1.77 18.21 17.43
CA ALA A 18 -0.89 17.76 18.49
C ALA A 18 -1.06 16.26 18.77
N VAL A 19 0.06 15.54 18.97
CA VAL A 19 0.10 14.14 19.41
C VAL A 19 0.59 14.11 20.86
N PRO A 20 -0.06 13.35 21.77
CA PRO A 20 0.36 13.28 23.16
C PRO A 20 1.67 12.51 23.29
N GLY A 21 2.57 13.02 24.13
CA GLY A 21 3.87 12.39 24.42
C GLY A 21 5.04 13.22 23.90
N HIS A 22 6.24 12.73 24.20
CA HIS A 22 7.49 13.27 23.66
C HIS A 22 7.84 12.59 22.32
N GLU A 23 8.80 13.15 21.61
CA GLU A 23 9.34 12.55 20.38
C GLU A 23 9.80 11.10 20.61
N GLY A 24 9.41 10.17 19.74
CA GLY A 24 9.75 8.75 19.86
C GLY A 24 8.90 7.94 20.83
N SER A 25 7.91 8.54 21.48
CA SER A 25 6.97 7.81 22.34
C SER A 25 6.01 6.91 21.54
N TYR A 26 5.60 5.81 22.15
CA TYR A 26 4.61 4.90 21.57
C TYR A 26 3.19 5.45 21.74
N VAL A 27 2.39 5.38 20.67
CA VAL A 27 1.01 5.88 20.65
C VAL A 27 0.08 4.81 20.08
N LYS A 28 -1.10 4.67 20.69
CA LYS A 28 -2.18 3.82 20.17
C LYS A 28 -3.07 4.62 19.24
N VAL A 29 -3.13 4.22 17.97
CA VAL A 29 -4.02 4.82 16.95
C VAL A 29 -5.27 3.94 16.79
N ARG A 30 -6.45 4.56 16.72
CA ARG A 30 -7.74 3.88 16.49
C ARG A 30 -8.63 4.73 15.59
N ASP A 31 -9.57 4.07 14.91
CA ASP A 31 -10.58 4.75 14.11
C ASP A 31 -11.40 5.72 14.96
N ALA A 32 -11.81 6.82 14.33
CA ALA A 32 -12.59 7.85 14.99
C ALA A 32 -14.01 7.35 15.26
N ILE A 33 -14.39 7.22 16.54
CA ILE A 33 -15.71 6.72 16.94
C ILE A 33 -16.83 7.74 16.63
N LYS A 34 -16.50 9.04 16.68
CA LYS A 34 -17.49 10.13 16.55
C LYS A 34 -17.80 10.50 15.10
N LYS A 35 -16.97 10.08 14.14
CA LYS A 35 -17.18 10.34 12.71
C LYS A 35 -17.54 9.04 12.03
N ALA A 36 -18.53 9.07 11.15
CA ALA A 36 -18.84 7.93 10.31
C ALA A 36 -17.62 7.56 9.47
N ALA A 37 -17.34 6.26 9.44
CA ALA A 37 -16.29 5.69 8.62
C ALA A 37 -16.74 5.75 7.14
N PRO A 38 -15.85 6.10 6.19
CA PRO A 38 -16.14 5.93 4.77
C PRO A 38 -16.66 4.53 4.45
N ALA A 39 -17.66 4.42 3.56
CA ALA A 39 -18.29 3.16 3.22
C ALA A 39 -17.32 2.14 2.58
N ASP A 40 -16.31 2.65 1.85
CA ASP A 40 -15.36 1.84 1.08
C ASP A 40 -14.11 1.44 1.87
N LEU A 41 -14.15 1.52 3.20
CA LEU A 41 -13.00 1.15 4.04
C LEU A 41 -12.75 -0.38 4.01
N PRO A 42 -11.52 -0.82 3.69
CA PRO A 42 -11.17 -2.23 3.70
C PRO A 42 -11.18 -2.76 5.14
N ARG A 43 -11.95 -3.83 5.37
CA ARG A 43 -12.07 -4.49 6.68
C ARG A 43 -11.70 -5.97 6.52
N PRO A 44 -10.79 -6.54 7.33
CA PRO A 44 -10.23 -6.03 8.59
C PRO A 44 -9.03 -5.08 8.47
N GLY A 45 -8.52 -4.84 7.26
CA GLY A 45 -7.46 -3.86 7.00
C GLY A 45 -6.90 -3.99 5.58
N ALA A 46 -6.23 -2.95 5.09
CA ALA A 46 -5.47 -3.03 3.84
C ALA A 46 -4.09 -3.63 4.14
N PHE A 47 -3.93 -4.93 3.86
CA PHE A 47 -2.65 -5.62 4.05
C PHE A 47 -1.81 -5.57 2.77
N ARG A 48 -0.51 -5.33 2.93
CA ARG A 48 0.47 -5.57 1.87
C ARG A 48 1.03 -6.98 2.03
N LYS A 49 1.25 -7.68 0.92
CA LYS A 49 1.90 -8.99 0.93
C LYS A 49 3.35 -8.81 1.40
N ALA A 50 3.82 -9.65 2.31
CA ALA A 50 5.20 -9.59 2.78
C ALA A 50 6.16 -9.72 1.59
N GLY A 51 7.02 -8.72 1.38
CA GLY A 51 7.96 -8.66 0.26
C GLY A 51 7.51 -7.85 -0.96
N GLN A 52 6.31 -7.25 -0.97
CA GLN A 52 5.92 -6.34 -2.06
C GLN A 52 6.50 -4.94 -1.84
N ALA A 53 7.52 -4.60 -2.63
CA ALA A 53 8.07 -3.25 -2.73
C ALA A 53 6.98 -2.27 -3.22
N PRO A 54 6.99 -1.00 -2.77
CA PRO A 54 6.02 -0.01 -3.22
C PRO A 54 6.13 0.13 -4.74
N ALA A 55 5.04 -0.16 -5.46
CA ALA A 55 4.98 0.00 -6.91
C ALA A 55 4.97 1.49 -7.24
N THR A 56 6.16 2.02 -7.54
CA THR A 56 6.34 3.32 -8.17
C THR A 56 5.66 3.32 -9.53
N ALA A 57 4.79 4.29 -9.75
CA ALA A 57 4.22 4.58 -11.06
C ALA A 57 5.34 4.98 -12.03
N ALA A 58 5.50 4.22 -13.10
CA ALA A 58 6.18 4.64 -14.32
C ALA A 58 5.31 4.19 -15.51
N ALA A 59 4.83 5.19 -16.24
CA ALA A 59 4.30 5.04 -17.59
C ALA A 59 5.45 4.63 -18.52
N GLU A 60 5.19 3.71 -19.46
CA GLU A 60 5.40 3.90 -20.91
C GLU A 60 4.89 2.65 -21.68
N THR A 61 4.13 2.97 -22.72
CA THR A 61 3.47 2.22 -23.80
C THR A 61 4.44 1.26 -24.57
N PRO A 62 3.98 0.51 -25.60
CA PRO A 62 3.35 -0.81 -25.64
C PRO A 62 4.22 -1.88 -26.33
N ALA A 63 4.02 -3.16 -26.00
CA ALA A 63 4.35 -4.27 -26.93
C ALA A 63 3.50 -5.50 -26.58
N GLU A 64 2.33 -5.54 -27.20
CA GLU A 64 1.53 -6.74 -27.42
C GLU A 64 2.13 -7.55 -28.58
N GLU A 65 1.98 -8.89 -28.49
CA GLU A 65 2.12 -9.90 -29.56
C GLU A 65 3.53 -10.13 -30.16
N ALA A 66 3.99 -11.34 -30.45
CA ALA A 66 3.32 -12.61 -30.67
C ALA A 66 4.31 -13.80 -30.45
N PRO A 67 3.79 -14.99 -30.13
CA PRO A 67 4.58 -16.22 -29.97
C PRO A 67 4.86 -16.87 -31.33
N ALA A 68 6.05 -17.45 -31.52
CA ALA A 68 6.28 -18.34 -32.66
C ALA A 68 7.37 -19.41 -32.40
N ALA A 69 6.93 -20.66 -32.55
CA ALA A 69 7.64 -21.81 -33.12
C ALA A 69 8.72 -22.55 -32.30
N SER A 70 8.27 -23.69 -31.75
CA SER A 70 8.77 -25.07 -31.90
C SER A 70 10.27 -25.36 -32.04
N THR A 71 10.77 -26.23 -31.16
CA THR A 71 11.59 -27.39 -31.53
C THR A 71 11.27 -28.59 -30.62
N GLU A 72 11.15 -29.74 -31.29
CA GLU A 72 11.04 -31.12 -30.84
C GLU A 72 12.22 -31.58 -29.96
N GLU A 73 12.18 -32.86 -29.56
CA GLU A 73 13.09 -33.66 -28.72
C GLU A 73 12.66 -33.69 -27.25
N GLY A 74 12.33 -34.80 -26.60
CA GLY A 74 12.44 -36.23 -26.92
C GLY A 74 12.58 -36.98 -25.58
N GLU A 75 12.22 -38.27 -25.60
CA GLU A 75 12.59 -39.31 -24.63
C GLU A 75 11.61 -39.62 -23.48
N GLY A 76 11.18 -40.89 -23.45
CA GLY A 76 10.45 -41.54 -22.35
C GLY A 76 9.46 -42.60 -22.82
#